data_AF-A0A1G1F473-F1
#
_entry.id   AF-A0A1G1F473-F1
#
_cell.length_a   1.000
_cell.length_b   1.000
_cell.length_c   1.000
_cell.angle_alpha   90.00
_cell.angle_beta   90.00
_cell.angle_gamma   90.00
#
_symmetry.space_group_name_H-M   'P 1'
#
loop_
_entity.id
_entity.type
_entity.pdbx_description
1 polymer ?
#
loop_
_entity_poly.entity_id
_entity_poly.type
_entity_poly.pdbx_seq_one_letter_code
_entity_poly.pdbx_strand_id
1 'polypeptide(L)'
;MATEKNDYTLLEFVNSSFYGGRLLATFFERRFEVYAGLYSGSAQFQSIREPDGNIIIEAQNAARSRPTTMVFGMQIDATDDYVDPRRGLRFNVSNWRTPARDVGPDFFYMDYSATAYIPLGRQSAWAFTYLRSDAYVLRQGETDYDVIARNQGLDCDTITDLQQRTECEQVINSIIAANTYGTATSLGGLSRLRSYPEGRYKGAHTEFFGTEVRWNLTEENKPFNIVIVKDVRVAFQIALFYEIGTTADRRSELWDITRSSYGVGVRMVVASGLVYRIDFATGNEGFQTSIFFQYPW
;
A
#
# COMPACT_ATOMS: atom_id res chain seq x y z
N MET A 1 -19.62 -5.38 8.49
CA MET A 1 -19.40 -5.13 9.93
C MET A 1 -18.48 -3.92 10.05
N ALA A 2 -18.81 -2.93 10.88
CA ALA A 2 -17.92 -1.78 11.12
C ALA A 2 -16.76 -2.24 12.02
N THR A 3 -15.52 -2.07 11.59
CA THR A 3 -14.35 -2.38 12.43
C THR A 3 -14.18 -1.28 13.47
N GLU A 4 -14.00 -1.69 14.73
CA GLU A 4 -13.71 -0.78 15.82
C GLU A 4 -12.28 -0.24 15.74
N LYS A 5 -12.00 0.82 16.50
CA LYS A 5 -10.72 1.52 16.46
C LYS A 5 -9.50 0.62 16.75
N ASN A 6 -9.68 -0.36 17.62
CA ASN A 6 -8.62 -1.25 18.10
C ASN A 6 -8.85 -2.71 17.64
N ASP A 7 -9.66 -2.91 16.61
CA ASP A 7 -9.97 -4.24 16.06
C ASP A 7 -8.87 -4.71 15.10
N TYR A 8 -7.67 -4.94 15.65
CA TYR A 8 -6.50 -5.37 14.90
C TYR A 8 -5.38 -5.91 15.79
N THR A 9 -4.47 -6.70 15.19
CA THR A 9 -3.19 -7.05 15.80
C THR A 9 -2.02 -6.40 15.07
N LEU A 10 -0.87 -6.36 15.74
CA LEU A 10 0.42 -5.97 15.17
C LEU A 10 1.27 -7.23 14.98
N LEU A 11 1.84 -7.39 13.78
CA LEU A 11 2.73 -8.49 13.46
C LEU A 11 4.16 -8.00 13.43
N GLU A 12 5.00 -8.55 14.30
CA GLU A 12 6.41 -8.20 14.38
C GLU A 12 7.27 -9.16 13.54
N PHE A 13 8.18 -8.60 12.75
CA PHE A 13 9.11 -9.36 11.92
C PHE A 13 10.56 -8.93 12.16
N VAL A 14 11.45 -9.90 12.26
CA VAL A 14 12.90 -9.72 12.46
C VAL A 14 13.70 -10.29 11.31
N ASN A 15 15.01 -10.01 11.32
CA ASN A 15 15.96 -10.49 10.32
C ASN A 15 15.52 -10.14 8.89
N SER A 16 14.90 -8.96 8.76
CA SER A 16 14.29 -8.49 7.53
C SER A 16 15.34 -7.92 6.59
N SER A 17 15.32 -8.36 5.33
CA SER A 17 16.16 -7.83 4.26
C SER A 17 15.32 -7.67 3.02
N PHE A 18 15.37 -6.51 2.37
CA PHE A 18 14.66 -6.26 1.11
C PHE A 18 15.64 -5.72 0.09
N TYR A 19 15.58 -6.26 -1.11
CA TYR A 19 16.32 -5.77 -2.26
C TYR A 19 15.46 -5.90 -3.50
N GLY A 20 15.68 -4.99 -4.43
CA GLY A 20 14.96 -5.03 -5.69
C GLY A 20 15.48 -3.98 -6.63
N GLY A 21 15.05 -4.11 -7.88
CA GLY A 21 15.38 -3.18 -8.93
C GLY A 21 14.24 -3.10 -9.92
N ARG A 22 14.10 -1.94 -10.54
CA ARG A 22 13.14 -1.70 -11.61
C ARG A 22 13.84 -1.00 -12.77
N LEU A 23 13.65 -1.53 -13.97
CA LEU A 23 14.00 -0.89 -15.22
C LEU A 23 12.77 -0.16 -15.76
N LEU A 24 12.97 1.05 -16.25
CA LEU A 24 11.93 1.91 -16.81
C LEU A 24 12.40 2.36 -18.20
N ALA A 25 11.58 2.07 -19.21
CA ALA A 25 11.73 2.62 -20.54
C ALA A 25 10.65 3.68 -20.76
N THR A 26 11.08 4.86 -21.20
CA THR A 26 10.24 6.06 -21.28
C THR A 26 10.21 6.56 -22.72
N PHE A 27 9.01 6.84 -23.24
CA PHE A 27 8.77 7.23 -24.62
C PHE A 27 7.87 8.48 -24.68
N PHE A 28 7.92 9.20 -25.80
CA PHE A 28 7.05 10.35 -26.09
C PHE A 28 7.01 11.36 -24.95
N GLU A 29 8.18 11.83 -24.48
CA GLU A 29 8.27 12.79 -23.38
C GLU A 29 7.54 12.30 -22.10
N ARG A 30 7.69 11.01 -21.79
CA ARG A 30 7.07 10.32 -20.64
C ARG A 30 5.56 10.11 -20.72
N ARG A 31 4.95 10.29 -21.90
CA ARG A 31 3.53 9.96 -22.12
C ARG A 31 3.27 8.46 -22.21
N PHE A 32 4.30 7.66 -22.48
CA PHE A 32 4.22 6.22 -22.44
C PHE A 32 5.45 5.66 -21.75
N GLU A 33 5.23 4.81 -20.76
CA GLU A 33 6.28 4.16 -19.99
C GLU A 33 6.00 2.67 -19.87
N VAL A 34 7.04 1.87 -19.97
CA VAL A 34 7.01 0.42 -19.71
C VAL A 34 8.06 0.11 -18.67
N TYR A 35 7.72 -0.70 -17.69
CA TYR A 35 8.64 -1.07 -16.64
C TYR A 35 8.60 -2.56 -16.33
N ALA A 36 9.77 -3.05 -15.92
CA ALA A 36 9.93 -4.39 -15.40
C ALA A 36 10.75 -4.32 -14.11
N GLY A 37 10.40 -5.13 -13.12
CA GLY A 37 11.11 -5.13 -11.85
C GLY A 37 11.15 -6.51 -11.21
N LEU A 38 12.13 -6.68 -10.33
CA LEU A 38 12.28 -7.85 -9.48
C LEU A 38 12.51 -7.36 -8.06
N TYR A 39 11.67 -7.83 -7.15
CA TYR A 39 11.75 -7.54 -5.73
C TYR A 39 11.90 -8.86 -4.99
N SER A 40 12.78 -8.90 -4.01
CA SER A 40 13.02 -10.07 -3.19
C SER A 40 13.24 -9.62 -1.76
N GLY A 41 12.63 -10.36 -0.86
CA GLY A 41 12.69 -10.10 0.55
C GLY A 41 13.10 -11.34 1.32
N SER A 42 13.48 -11.14 2.56
CA SER A 42 13.34 -12.17 3.56
C SER A 42 12.91 -11.54 4.87
N ALA A 43 12.10 -12.24 5.63
CA ALA A 43 11.65 -11.80 6.95
C ALA A 43 11.33 -13.04 7.79
N GLN A 44 11.51 -12.94 9.10
CA GLN A 44 11.16 -13.99 10.04
C GLN A 44 10.11 -13.45 11.00
N PHE A 45 9.00 -14.18 11.14
CA PHE A 45 7.95 -13.80 12.06
C PHE A 45 8.44 -13.93 13.51
N GLN A 46 8.12 -12.96 14.37
CA GLN A 46 8.60 -12.90 15.75
C GLN A 46 7.48 -12.93 16.78
N SER A 47 6.46 -12.10 16.64
CA SER A 47 5.41 -12.00 17.66
C SER A 47 4.10 -11.45 17.10
N ILE A 48 3.00 -11.78 17.79
CA ILE A 48 1.70 -11.11 17.66
C ILE A 48 1.57 -10.19 18.86
N ARG A 49 1.17 -8.94 18.62
CA ARG A 49 0.95 -7.93 19.66
C ARG A 49 -0.43 -7.29 19.56
N GLU A 50 -0.93 -6.87 20.71
CA GLU A 50 -2.10 -6.00 20.83
C GLU A 50 -1.82 -4.60 20.24
N PRO A 51 -2.86 -3.80 19.93
CA PRO A 51 -2.72 -2.42 19.46
C PRO A 51 -1.84 -1.51 20.32
N ASP A 52 -1.79 -1.75 21.63
CA ASP A 52 -0.99 -0.98 22.58
C ASP A 52 0.47 -1.47 22.68
N GLY A 53 0.81 -2.57 22.00
CA GLY A 53 2.15 -3.15 21.93
C GLY A 53 2.41 -4.31 22.88
N ASN A 54 1.46 -4.68 23.74
CA ASN A 54 1.59 -5.87 24.60
C ASN A 54 1.70 -7.14 23.75
N ILE A 55 2.48 -8.10 24.21
CA ILE A 55 2.71 -9.37 23.50
C ILE A 55 1.54 -10.31 23.78
N ILE A 56 0.93 -10.82 22.71
CA ILE A 56 -0.04 -11.93 22.77
C ILE A 56 0.73 -13.26 22.80
N ILE A 57 1.65 -13.44 21.85
CA ILE A 57 2.47 -14.65 21.75
C ILE A 57 3.78 -14.37 20.99
N GLU A 58 4.85 -15.01 21.42
CA GLU A 58 6.12 -15.05 20.69
C GLU A 58 6.25 -16.33 19.88
N ALA A 59 6.67 -16.17 18.64
CA ALA A 59 6.87 -17.28 17.71
C ALA A 59 8.11 -18.11 18.08
N GLN A 60 7.93 -19.42 18.15
CA GLN A 60 8.99 -20.38 18.44
C GLN A 60 9.55 -20.97 17.15
N ASN A 61 10.81 -20.63 16.81
CA ASN A 61 11.50 -21.13 15.63
C ASN A 61 10.75 -20.93 14.30
N ALA A 62 10.05 -19.80 14.14
CA ALA A 62 9.35 -19.47 12.90
C ALA A 62 10.27 -19.58 11.68
N ALA A 63 9.77 -20.20 10.61
CA ALA A 63 10.50 -20.30 9.36
C ALA A 63 10.71 -18.90 8.75
N ARG A 64 11.88 -18.70 8.15
CA ARG A 64 12.18 -17.44 7.46
C ARG A 64 11.54 -17.44 6.08
N SER A 65 10.55 -16.57 5.88
CA SER A 65 9.90 -16.35 4.59
C SER A 65 10.84 -15.62 3.62
N ARG A 66 10.83 -16.02 2.35
CA ARG A 66 11.68 -15.44 1.28
C ARG A 66 10.88 -15.11 0.03
N PRO A 67 9.96 -14.12 0.08
CA PRO A 67 9.13 -13.78 -1.07
C PRO A 67 9.98 -13.23 -2.21
N THR A 68 9.57 -13.56 -3.43
CA THR A 68 10.11 -12.97 -4.66
C THR A 68 8.94 -12.57 -5.52
N THR A 69 8.93 -11.32 -5.98
CA THR A 69 7.88 -10.81 -6.84
C THR A 69 8.50 -10.13 -8.06
N MET A 70 7.98 -10.48 -9.23
CA MET A 70 8.33 -9.87 -10.50
C MET A 70 7.18 -8.96 -10.93
N VAL A 71 7.48 -7.79 -11.46
CA VAL A 71 6.48 -6.90 -12.03
C VAL A 71 6.77 -6.62 -13.48
N PHE A 72 5.73 -6.59 -14.30
CA PHE A 72 5.74 -5.98 -15.61
C PHE A 72 4.55 -5.04 -15.72
N GLY A 73 4.76 -3.82 -16.17
CA GLY A 73 3.67 -2.86 -16.28
C GLY A 73 3.92 -1.78 -17.31
N MET A 74 2.85 -1.04 -17.57
CA MET A 74 2.86 0.09 -18.47
C MET A 74 2.04 1.24 -17.89
N GLN A 75 2.41 2.45 -18.27
CA GLN A 75 1.70 3.67 -17.94
C GLN A 75 1.48 4.49 -19.21
N ILE A 76 0.26 4.99 -19.38
CA ILE A 76 -0.10 5.99 -20.36
C ILE A 76 -0.42 7.27 -19.59
N ASP A 77 0.27 8.34 -19.95
CA ASP A 77 0.13 9.65 -19.33
C ASP A 77 -0.29 10.71 -20.36
N ALA A 78 -1.53 11.15 -20.23
CA ALA A 78 -2.13 12.21 -21.03
C ALA A 78 -2.37 13.48 -20.20
N THR A 79 -1.56 13.73 -19.16
CA THR A 79 -1.63 14.95 -18.37
C THR A 79 -0.89 16.12 -19.02
N ASP A 80 -1.17 17.32 -18.50
CA ASP A 80 -0.51 18.57 -18.88
C ASP A 80 0.91 18.69 -18.30
N ASP A 81 1.12 18.17 -17.09
CA ASP A 81 2.42 18.09 -16.43
C ASP A 81 2.59 16.71 -15.78
N TYR A 82 3.80 16.15 -15.79
CA TYR A 82 4.06 14.81 -15.26
C TYR A 82 4.21 14.80 -13.72
N VAL A 83 4.77 15.86 -13.13
CA VAL A 83 5.07 15.98 -11.69
C VAL A 83 3.84 16.50 -10.93
N ASP A 84 3.26 17.62 -11.37
CA ASP A 84 2.06 18.21 -10.76
C ASP A 84 0.93 18.35 -11.80
N PRO A 85 0.33 17.23 -12.25
CA PRO A 85 -0.79 17.26 -13.17
C PRO A 85 -1.95 18.12 -12.66
N ARG A 86 -2.49 18.98 -13.53
CA ARG A 86 -3.70 19.76 -13.25
C ARG A 86 -4.86 19.38 -14.15
N ARG A 87 -4.55 18.83 -15.32
CA ARG A 87 -5.51 18.42 -16.33
C ARG A 87 -5.06 17.12 -16.96
N GLY A 88 -6.02 16.22 -17.19
CA GLY A 88 -5.82 15.04 -18.04
C GLY A 88 -6.02 13.75 -17.28
N LEU A 89 -5.47 12.67 -17.85
CA LEU A 89 -5.69 11.31 -17.39
C LEU A 89 -4.37 10.55 -17.36
N ARG A 90 -4.18 9.73 -16.32
CA ARG A 90 -3.11 8.77 -16.22
C ARG A 90 -3.70 7.39 -15.99
N PHE A 91 -3.22 6.41 -16.76
CA PHE A 91 -3.62 5.02 -16.64
C PHE A 91 -2.39 4.16 -16.43
N ASN A 92 -2.44 3.25 -15.47
CA ASN A 92 -1.40 2.28 -15.21
C ASN A 92 -2.01 0.88 -15.15
N VAL A 93 -1.33 -0.06 -15.81
CA VAL A 93 -1.65 -1.48 -15.71
C VAL A 93 -0.37 -2.23 -15.36
N SER A 94 -0.44 -3.13 -14.39
CA SER A 94 0.69 -3.99 -14.07
C SER A 94 0.28 -5.40 -13.69
N ASN A 95 1.12 -6.34 -14.09
CA ASN A 95 1.09 -7.73 -13.68
C ASN A 95 2.22 -7.95 -12.67
N TRP A 96 1.86 -8.47 -11.51
CA TRP A 96 2.80 -8.81 -10.46
C TRP A 96 2.74 -10.31 -10.22
N ARG A 97 3.84 -11.02 -10.46
CA ARG A 97 3.93 -12.47 -10.28
C ARG A 97 4.73 -12.80 -9.04
N THR A 98 4.16 -13.63 -8.18
CA THR A 98 4.78 -14.15 -6.96
C THR A 98 4.84 -15.67 -7.07
N PRO A 99 5.97 -16.24 -7.55
CA PRO A 99 6.14 -17.68 -7.62
C PRO A 99 6.09 -18.33 -6.25
N ALA A 100 5.62 -19.58 -6.19
CA ALA A 100 5.58 -20.31 -4.94
C ALA A 100 6.96 -20.47 -4.30
N ARG A 101 6.99 -20.24 -2.99
CA ARG A 101 8.15 -20.42 -2.12
C ARG A 101 7.68 -20.96 -0.77
N ASP A 102 8.41 -21.92 -0.23
CA ASP A 102 8.12 -22.56 1.06
C ASP A 102 6.66 -23.07 1.09
N VAL A 103 5.87 -22.64 2.07
CA VAL A 103 4.44 -22.97 2.22
C VAL A 103 3.50 -22.08 1.39
N GLY A 104 4.03 -21.09 0.67
CA GLY A 104 3.24 -20.08 -0.04
C GLY A 104 2.73 -20.50 -1.43
N PRO A 105 1.73 -19.79 -1.96
CA PRO A 105 1.10 -20.07 -3.26
C PRO A 105 1.95 -19.56 -4.43
N ASP A 106 1.70 -20.11 -5.63
CA ASP A 106 2.10 -19.49 -6.90
C ASP A 106 0.90 -18.71 -7.42
N PHE A 107 1.04 -17.40 -7.57
CA PHE A 107 -0.02 -16.54 -8.04
C PHE A 107 0.52 -15.32 -8.77
N PHE A 108 -0.36 -14.63 -9.45
CA PHE A 108 -0.11 -13.27 -9.90
C PHE A 108 -1.30 -12.38 -9.57
N TYR A 109 -1.10 -11.07 -9.51
CA TYR A 109 -2.20 -10.12 -9.45
C TYR A 109 -2.07 -9.06 -10.55
N MET A 110 -3.22 -8.56 -10.98
CA MET A 110 -3.35 -7.51 -11.97
C MET A 110 -3.82 -6.23 -11.30
N ASP A 111 -3.03 -5.17 -11.41
CA ASP A 111 -3.43 -3.83 -10.99
C ASP A 111 -3.90 -3.02 -12.21
N TYR A 112 -5.03 -2.34 -12.03
CA TYR A 112 -5.56 -1.33 -12.95
C TYR A 112 -5.78 -0.05 -12.15
N SER A 113 -4.98 0.98 -12.44
CA SER A 113 -5.06 2.27 -11.78
C SER A 113 -5.38 3.37 -12.79
N ALA A 114 -6.30 4.25 -12.45
CA ALA A 114 -6.67 5.40 -13.26
C ALA A 114 -6.71 6.64 -12.37
N THR A 115 -6.09 7.73 -12.83
CA THR A 115 -6.16 9.02 -12.16
C THR A 115 -6.59 10.09 -13.14
N ALA A 116 -7.60 10.87 -12.76
CA ALA A 116 -8.11 12.00 -13.52
C ALA A 116 -7.84 13.31 -12.79
N TYR A 117 -7.48 14.34 -13.54
CA TYR A 117 -7.21 15.68 -13.02
C TYR A 117 -8.12 16.69 -13.71
N ILE A 118 -8.87 17.43 -12.90
CA ILE A 118 -9.75 18.51 -13.34
C ILE A 118 -9.17 19.83 -12.82
N PRO A 119 -8.88 20.82 -13.68
CA PRO A 119 -8.31 22.08 -13.22
C PRO A 119 -9.32 22.87 -12.39
N LEU A 120 -8.86 23.41 -11.26
CA LEU A 120 -9.60 24.34 -10.41
C LEU A 120 -8.97 25.73 -10.56
N GLY A 121 -9.55 26.55 -11.43
CA GLY A 121 -8.95 27.84 -11.78
C GLY A 121 -7.65 27.66 -12.57
N ARG A 122 -6.66 28.52 -12.31
CA ARG A 122 -5.39 28.54 -13.08
C ARG A 122 -4.31 27.61 -12.53
N GLN A 123 -4.28 27.44 -11.21
CA GLN A 123 -3.12 26.86 -10.53
C GLN A 123 -3.46 25.57 -9.78
N SER A 124 -4.72 25.36 -9.39
CA SER A 124 -5.14 24.23 -8.55
C SER A 124 -5.75 23.11 -9.38
N ALA A 125 -5.90 21.94 -8.78
CA ALA A 125 -6.46 20.75 -9.43
C ALA A 125 -7.32 19.95 -8.47
N TRP A 126 -8.29 19.23 -9.02
CA TRP A 126 -9.02 18.18 -8.33
C TRP A 126 -8.66 16.84 -8.95
N ALA A 127 -8.01 16.00 -8.15
CA ALA A 127 -7.60 14.67 -8.56
C ALA A 127 -8.61 13.61 -8.10
N PHE A 128 -8.86 12.63 -8.94
CA PHE A 128 -9.66 11.44 -8.64
C PHE A 128 -8.84 10.21 -9.01
N THR A 129 -8.66 9.28 -8.09
CA THR A 129 -7.90 8.04 -8.31
C THR A 129 -8.81 6.84 -8.07
N TYR A 130 -8.76 5.88 -8.98
CA TYR A 130 -9.35 4.56 -8.82
C TYR A 130 -8.25 3.51 -8.96
N LEU A 131 -8.25 2.52 -8.06
CA LEU A 131 -7.46 1.30 -8.20
C LEU A 131 -8.42 0.11 -8.12
N ARG A 132 -8.21 -0.85 -9.01
CA ARG A 132 -8.67 -2.23 -8.85
C ARG A 132 -7.49 -3.18 -8.94
N SER A 133 -7.45 -4.14 -8.03
CA SER A 133 -6.43 -5.20 -8.00
C SER A 133 -7.08 -6.55 -7.79
N ASP A 134 -6.73 -7.54 -8.62
CA ASP A 134 -7.27 -8.89 -8.55
C ASP A 134 -6.14 -9.92 -8.58
N ALA A 135 -6.10 -10.82 -7.60
CA ALA A 135 -5.19 -11.95 -7.54
C ALA A 135 -5.76 -13.20 -8.23
N TYR A 136 -4.85 -14.00 -8.79
CA TYR A 136 -5.14 -15.22 -9.54
C TYR A 136 -4.13 -16.29 -9.13
N VAL A 137 -4.62 -17.29 -8.39
CA VAL A 137 -3.81 -18.42 -7.92
C VAL A 137 -3.61 -19.43 -9.04
N LEU A 138 -2.34 -19.68 -9.37
CA LEU A 138 -1.91 -20.71 -10.32
C LEU A 138 -1.75 -22.06 -9.62
N ARG A 139 -1.23 -22.03 -8.38
CA ARG A 139 -1.10 -23.20 -7.51
C ARG A 139 -1.29 -22.75 -6.06
N GLN A 140 -2.20 -23.41 -5.35
CA GLN A 140 -2.39 -23.15 -3.93
C GLN A 140 -1.13 -23.46 -3.13
N GLY A 141 -0.92 -22.67 -2.07
CA GLY A 141 0.06 -22.96 -1.03
C GLY A 141 -0.44 -24.06 -0.10
N GLU A 142 0.22 -24.19 1.04
CA GLU A 142 -0.26 -25.04 2.12
C GLU A 142 -1.48 -24.40 2.79
N THR A 143 -2.51 -25.19 3.08
CA THR A 143 -3.76 -24.72 3.71
C THR A 143 -4.08 -25.46 4.99
N ASP A 144 -3.28 -26.47 5.35
CA ASP A 144 -3.38 -27.17 6.62
C ASP A 144 -2.99 -26.24 7.78
N TYR A 145 -3.92 -26.08 8.73
CA TYR A 145 -3.77 -25.18 9.87
C TYR A 145 -2.54 -25.51 10.71
N ASP A 146 -2.31 -26.79 11.02
CA ASP A 146 -1.23 -27.24 11.90
C ASP A 146 0.14 -27.11 11.22
N VAL A 147 0.19 -27.28 9.90
CA VAL A 147 1.42 -27.03 9.13
C VAL A 147 1.75 -25.54 9.11
N ILE A 148 0.76 -24.66 8.89
CA ILE A 148 0.98 -23.20 8.91
C ILE A 148 1.36 -22.72 10.31
N ALA A 149 0.64 -23.14 11.34
CA ALA A 149 0.92 -22.79 12.74
C ALA A 149 2.37 -23.14 13.10
N ARG A 150 2.81 -24.38 12.83
CA ARG A 150 4.20 -24.81 13.05
C ARG A 150 5.20 -24.03 12.22
N ASN A 151 4.90 -23.74 10.95
CA ASN A 151 5.78 -22.95 10.10
C ASN A 151 5.95 -21.51 10.62
N GLN A 152 4.91 -20.93 11.22
CA GLN A 152 4.99 -19.62 11.89
C GLN A 152 5.49 -19.70 13.34
N GLY A 153 5.76 -20.89 13.88
CA GLY A 153 6.17 -21.07 15.26
C GLY A 153 5.07 -20.70 16.27
N LEU A 154 3.81 -20.77 15.88
CA LEU A 154 2.66 -20.38 16.71
C LEU A 154 2.00 -21.60 17.34
N ASP A 155 1.70 -21.49 18.63
CA ASP A 155 0.91 -22.46 19.40
C ASP A 155 -0.20 -21.69 20.16
N CYS A 156 -1.28 -21.40 19.44
CA CYS A 156 -2.37 -20.57 19.97
C CYS A 156 -3.12 -21.23 21.13
N ASP A 157 -3.06 -22.57 21.27
CA ASP A 157 -3.74 -23.30 22.34
C ASP A 157 -3.17 -22.99 23.73
N THR A 158 -1.93 -22.53 23.80
CA THR A 158 -1.26 -22.09 25.04
C THR A 158 -1.82 -20.79 25.60
N ILE A 159 -2.55 -20.00 24.80
CA ILE A 159 -3.11 -18.71 25.19
C ILE A 159 -4.40 -18.94 25.98
N THR A 160 -4.45 -18.50 27.24
CA THR A 160 -5.62 -18.70 28.12
C THR A 160 -6.74 -17.69 27.89
N ASP A 161 -6.39 -16.47 27.46
CA ASP A 161 -7.39 -15.46 27.10
C ASP A 161 -8.05 -15.79 25.76
N LEU A 162 -9.38 -15.80 25.74
CA LEU A 162 -10.15 -16.26 24.58
C LEU A 162 -10.05 -15.29 23.40
N GLN A 163 -9.98 -13.98 23.67
CA GLN A 163 -9.86 -12.97 22.62
C GLN A 163 -8.48 -13.06 21.96
N GLN A 164 -7.42 -13.08 22.77
CA GLN A 164 -6.04 -13.20 22.29
C GLN A 164 -5.80 -14.50 21.54
N ARG A 165 -6.43 -15.61 21.97
CA ARG A 165 -6.42 -16.87 21.23
C ARG A 165 -7.06 -16.71 19.85
N THR A 166 -8.24 -16.10 19.78
CA THR A 166 -8.95 -15.85 18.52
C THR A 166 -8.10 -14.99 17.58
N GLU A 167 -7.45 -13.95 18.11
CA GLU A 167 -6.54 -13.08 17.36
C GLU A 167 -5.31 -13.85 16.81
N CYS A 168 -4.74 -14.77 17.59
CA CYS A 168 -3.69 -15.68 17.13
C CYS A 168 -4.15 -16.59 15.99
N GLU A 169 -5.33 -17.21 16.14
CA GLU A 169 -5.94 -18.07 15.12
C GLU A 169 -6.25 -17.30 13.83
N GLN A 170 -6.68 -16.05 13.94
CA GLN A 170 -6.93 -15.17 12.79
C GLN A 170 -5.68 -14.91 11.96
N VAL A 171 -4.49 -14.82 12.59
CA VAL A 171 -3.22 -14.67 11.85
C VAL A 171 -2.95 -15.91 10.99
N ILE A 172 -3.13 -17.10 11.55
CA ILE A 172 -2.97 -18.37 10.82
C ILE A 172 -3.99 -18.48 9.69
N ASN A 173 -5.27 -18.18 9.97
CA ASN A 173 -6.34 -18.19 8.98
C ASN A 173 -6.11 -17.18 7.85
N SER A 174 -5.52 -16.01 8.15
CA SER A 174 -5.17 -15.01 7.14
C SER A 174 -4.06 -15.52 6.20
N ILE A 175 -3.12 -16.30 6.70
CA ILE A 175 -2.09 -16.95 5.87
C ILE A 175 -2.71 -18.06 5.02
N ILE A 176 -3.62 -18.87 5.58
CA ILE A 176 -4.36 -19.88 4.82
C ILE A 176 -5.17 -19.23 3.70
N ALA A 177 -5.85 -18.11 3.98
CA ALA A 177 -6.58 -17.34 2.98
C ALA A 177 -5.65 -16.83 1.87
N ALA A 178 -4.52 -16.23 2.22
CA ALA A 178 -3.51 -15.81 1.25
C ALA A 178 -2.98 -16.99 0.41
N ASN A 179 -2.77 -18.17 1.02
CA ASN A 179 -2.34 -19.38 0.32
C ASN A 179 -3.42 -19.98 -0.59
N THR A 180 -4.69 -19.70 -0.29
CA THR A 180 -5.86 -20.22 -1.02
C THR A 180 -6.23 -19.32 -2.20
N TYR A 181 -6.24 -17.99 -1.99
CA TYR A 181 -6.79 -17.00 -2.91
C TYR A 181 -5.75 -16.03 -3.49
N GLY A 182 -4.51 -16.06 -2.98
CA GLY A 182 -3.48 -15.08 -3.31
C GLY A 182 -3.72 -13.77 -2.58
N THR A 183 -2.91 -12.76 -2.89
CA THR A 183 -3.05 -11.43 -2.28
C THR A 183 -2.87 -10.36 -3.33
N ALA A 184 -3.90 -9.57 -3.55
CA ALA A 184 -3.87 -8.39 -4.40
C ALA A 184 -3.10 -7.24 -3.74
N THR A 185 -2.98 -6.11 -4.44
CA THR A 185 -2.45 -4.89 -3.84
C THR A 185 -3.22 -4.54 -2.57
N SER A 186 -2.50 -4.38 -1.46
CA SER A 186 -3.06 -4.06 -0.15
C SER A 186 -3.46 -2.59 -0.03
N LEU A 187 -4.30 -2.27 0.97
CA LEU A 187 -4.63 -0.90 1.36
C LEU A 187 -3.98 -0.53 2.69
N GLY A 188 -3.79 0.78 2.91
CA GLY A 188 -3.02 1.34 4.00
C GLY A 188 -1.62 1.76 3.53
N GLY A 189 -1.05 2.79 4.17
CA GLY A 189 0.24 3.34 3.82
C GLY A 189 0.16 4.69 3.11
N LEU A 190 1.20 5.03 2.35
CA LEU A 190 1.38 6.41 1.85
C LEU A 190 0.48 6.76 0.67
N SER A 191 0.05 5.80 -0.14
CA SER A 191 -0.66 6.11 -1.39
C SER A 191 -2.15 5.79 -1.34
N ARG A 192 -2.63 5.01 -0.35
CA ARG A 192 -4.01 4.53 -0.26
C ARG A 192 -4.41 4.29 1.18
N LEU A 193 -5.49 4.92 1.64
CA LEU A 193 -5.95 4.89 3.03
C LEU A 193 -4.85 5.38 3.98
N ARG A 194 -4.48 6.66 3.81
CA ARG A 194 -3.31 7.29 4.46
C ARG A 194 -3.33 7.33 5.99
N SER A 195 -4.47 7.10 6.61
CA SER A 195 -4.60 6.99 8.07
C SER A 195 -4.20 5.62 8.64
N TYR A 196 -3.83 4.66 7.80
CA TYR A 196 -3.55 3.29 8.21
C TYR A 196 -2.10 2.90 7.89
N PRO A 197 -1.48 1.98 8.66
CA PRO A 197 -0.15 1.46 8.36
C PRO A 197 -0.06 0.82 6.96
N GLU A 198 1.16 0.76 6.41
CA GLU A 198 1.43 0.13 5.12
C GLU A 198 0.93 -1.33 5.11
N GLY A 199 0.13 -1.67 4.10
CA GLY A 199 -0.37 -3.03 3.91
C GLY A 199 -1.31 -3.52 5.02
N ARG A 200 -1.99 -2.61 5.71
CA ARG A 200 -2.94 -2.91 6.79
C ARG A 200 -4.05 -3.86 6.37
N TYR A 201 -4.65 -3.64 5.20
CA TYR A 201 -5.77 -4.45 4.72
C TYR A 201 -5.34 -5.24 3.48
N LYS A 202 -5.58 -6.56 3.53
CA LYS A 202 -5.16 -7.52 2.50
C LYS A 202 -6.33 -8.43 2.15
N GLY A 203 -6.33 -8.89 0.91
CA GLY A 203 -7.27 -9.87 0.37
C GLY A 203 -6.92 -10.19 -1.07
N ALA A 204 -7.61 -11.14 -1.68
CA ALA A 204 -7.40 -11.51 -3.07
C ALA A 204 -7.96 -10.48 -4.08
N HIS A 205 -8.87 -9.63 -3.65
CA HIS A 205 -9.47 -8.56 -4.44
C HIS A 205 -9.43 -7.25 -3.66
N THR A 206 -9.05 -6.16 -4.33
CA THR A 206 -8.98 -4.82 -3.74
C THR A 206 -9.59 -3.80 -4.68
N GLU A 207 -10.43 -2.92 -4.15
CA GLU A 207 -10.84 -1.70 -4.84
C GLU A 207 -10.65 -0.46 -3.95
N PHE A 208 -10.28 0.65 -4.59
CA PHE A 208 -10.00 1.91 -3.90
C PHE A 208 -10.43 3.09 -4.76
N PHE A 209 -11.06 4.07 -4.11
CA PHE A 209 -11.32 5.40 -4.65
C PHE A 209 -10.72 6.46 -3.75
N GLY A 210 -9.99 7.39 -4.34
CA GLY A 210 -9.46 8.57 -3.66
C GLY A 210 -9.83 9.83 -4.41
N THR A 211 -10.13 10.90 -3.68
CA THR A 211 -10.33 12.22 -4.24
C THR A 211 -9.50 13.24 -3.46
N GLU A 212 -8.86 14.17 -4.17
CA GLU A 212 -7.94 15.12 -3.56
C GLU A 212 -8.02 16.49 -4.25
N VAL A 213 -8.39 17.51 -3.48
CA VAL A 213 -8.32 18.91 -3.90
C VAL A 213 -6.92 19.44 -3.60
N ARG A 214 -6.18 19.78 -4.65
CA ARG A 214 -4.82 20.29 -4.62
C ARG A 214 -4.83 21.80 -4.83
N TRP A 215 -4.72 22.54 -3.75
CA TRP A 215 -4.68 23.99 -3.77
C TRP A 215 -3.23 24.49 -3.81
N ASN A 216 -2.82 25.00 -4.97
CA ASN A 216 -1.53 25.68 -5.12
C ASN A 216 -1.63 27.10 -4.57
N LEU A 217 -0.84 27.40 -3.53
CA LEU A 217 -0.84 28.69 -2.83
C LEU A 217 0.13 29.69 -3.45
N THR A 218 1.23 29.20 -4.02
CA THR A 218 2.28 30.00 -4.64
C THR A 218 2.85 29.30 -5.87
N GLU A 219 3.14 30.09 -6.91
CA GLU A 219 4.07 29.73 -7.99
C GLU A 219 5.27 30.67 -7.84
N GLU A 220 6.26 30.25 -7.06
CA GLU A 220 7.42 31.10 -6.74
C GLU A 220 8.70 30.35 -7.07
N ASN A 221 9.38 30.72 -8.15
CA ASN A 221 10.74 30.26 -8.49
C ASN A 221 11.79 30.86 -7.54
N LYS A 222 11.72 30.50 -6.26
CA LYS A 222 12.67 30.99 -5.24
C LYS A 222 13.70 29.92 -4.92
N PRO A 223 15.00 30.22 -5.06
CA PRO A 223 16.06 29.37 -4.54
C PRO A 223 15.90 29.19 -3.03
N PHE A 224 16.14 27.98 -2.53
CA PHE A 224 16.26 27.71 -1.11
C PHE A 224 17.47 26.83 -0.83
N ASN A 225 17.99 26.94 0.39
CA ASN A 225 19.11 26.16 0.87
C ASN A 225 18.81 25.76 2.32
N ILE A 226 18.20 24.59 2.47
CA ILE A 226 18.05 23.92 3.76
C ILE A 226 19.12 22.85 3.85
N VAL A 227 19.57 22.52 5.07
CA VAL A 227 20.72 21.62 5.33
C VAL A 227 20.68 20.32 4.51
N ILE A 228 19.48 19.83 4.18
CA ILE A 228 19.25 18.58 3.47
C ILE A 228 18.94 18.73 1.96
N VAL A 229 18.63 19.94 1.46
CA VAL A 229 18.16 20.18 0.08
C VAL A 229 18.51 21.59 -0.40
N LYS A 230 19.11 21.70 -1.58
CA LYS A 230 19.32 22.96 -2.30
C LYS A 230 18.66 22.89 -3.68
N ASP A 231 17.59 23.64 -3.87
CA ASP A 231 16.86 23.66 -5.14
C ASP A 231 16.08 24.99 -5.30
N VAL A 232 15.34 25.11 -6.40
CA VAL A 232 14.35 26.16 -6.64
C VAL A 232 13.00 25.58 -6.28
N ARG A 233 12.34 26.17 -5.26
CA ARG A 233 10.95 25.88 -4.98
C ARG A 233 10.13 26.31 -6.19
N VAL A 234 9.12 25.53 -6.56
CA VAL A 234 8.24 25.84 -7.70
C VAL A 234 6.81 26.05 -7.19
N ALA A 235 6.34 25.20 -6.27
CA ALA A 235 5.01 25.35 -5.69
C ALA A 235 4.96 24.94 -4.21
N PHE A 236 4.06 25.59 -3.48
CA PHE A 236 3.59 25.14 -2.17
C PHE A 236 2.09 24.82 -2.27
N GLN A 237 1.71 23.61 -1.90
CA GLN A 237 0.37 23.08 -2.11
C GLN A 237 -0.23 22.56 -0.81
N ILE A 238 -1.51 22.83 -0.60
CA ILE A 238 -2.34 22.16 0.39
C ILE A 238 -3.22 21.15 -0.35
N ALA A 239 -3.23 19.90 0.11
CA ALA A 239 -4.01 18.82 -0.47
C ALA A 239 -5.06 18.34 0.52
N LEU A 240 -6.34 18.60 0.26
CA LEU A 240 -7.44 18.04 1.06
C LEU A 240 -7.90 16.74 0.41
N PHE A 241 -7.96 15.64 1.16
CA PHE A 241 -8.28 14.34 0.58
C PHE A 241 -9.35 13.57 1.35
N TYR A 242 -10.06 12.74 0.60
CA TYR A 242 -10.96 11.71 1.10
C TYR A 242 -10.74 10.43 0.29
N GLU A 243 -10.70 9.31 0.98
CA GLU A 243 -10.35 8.01 0.44
C GLU A 243 -11.28 6.96 1.01
N ILE A 244 -11.68 6.01 0.16
CA ILE A 244 -12.44 4.83 0.53
C ILE A 244 -11.90 3.61 -0.19
N GLY A 245 -11.86 2.48 0.47
CA GLY A 245 -11.46 1.23 -0.16
C GLY A 245 -11.98 0.00 0.55
N THR A 246 -11.85 -1.13 -0.12
CA THR A 246 -12.31 -2.44 0.33
C THR A 246 -11.33 -3.51 -0.14
N THR A 247 -11.17 -4.55 0.67
CA THR A 247 -10.42 -5.76 0.33
C THR A 247 -11.28 -6.96 0.71
N ALA A 248 -11.27 -8.00 -0.11
CA ALA A 248 -11.98 -9.25 0.16
C ALA A 248 -11.29 -10.45 -0.50
N ASP A 249 -11.49 -11.64 0.04
CA ASP A 249 -11.00 -12.89 -0.58
C ASP A 249 -11.88 -13.33 -1.75
N ARG A 250 -13.17 -12.97 -1.72
CA ARG A 250 -14.09 -13.22 -2.84
C ARG A 250 -14.58 -11.91 -3.42
N ARG A 251 -14.60 -11.85 -4.76
CA ARG A 251 -15.08 -10.67 -5.48
C ARG A 251 -16.53 -10.28 -5.15
N SER A 252 -17.39 -11.25 -4.84
CA SER A 252 -18.78 -11.00 -4.45
C SER A 252 -18.94 -10.29 -3.10
N GLU A 253 -17.88 -10.26 -2.29
CA GLU A 253 -17.86 -9.67 -0.95
C GLU A 253 -17.19 -8.28 -0.94
N LEU A 254 -16.69 -7.82 -2.10
CA LEU A 254 -16.20 -6.45 -2.23
C LEU A 254 -17.33 -5.47 -1.88
N TRP A 255 -16.99 -4.42 -1.13
CA TRP A 255 -17.91 -3.39 -0.65
C TRP A 255 -18.86 -3.80 0.49
N ASP A 256 -18.90 -5.06 0.91
CA ASP A 256 -19.59 -5.46 2.15
C ASP A 256 -18.94 -4.83 3.39
N ILE A 257 -17.61 -4.63 3.30
CA ILE A 257 -16.79 -4.00 4.31
C ILE A 257 -15.92 -2.92 3.64
N THR A 258 -16.10 -1.68 4.07
CA THR A 258 -15.33 -0.53 3.57
C THR A 258 -14.51 0.13 4.66
N ARG A 259 -13.43 0.78 4.26
CA ARG A 259 -12.56 1.61 5.10
C ARG A 259 -12.46 2.98 4.47
N SER A 260 -12.41 4.02 5.30
CA SER A 260 -12.27 5.38 4.84
C SER A 260 -11.15 6.11 5.55
N SER A 261 -10.48 7.00 4.84
CA SER A 261 -9.45 7.88 5.35
C SER A 261 -9.66 9.29 4.81
N TYR A 262 -9.42 10.31 5.61
CA TYR A 262 -9.47 11.69 5.15
C TYR A 262 -8.44 12.54 5.88
N GLY A 263 -8.04 13.65 5.28
CA GLY A 263 -7.01 14.47 5.89
C GLY A 263 -6.54 15.63 5.03
N VAL A 264 -5.41 16.18 5.46
CA VAL A 264 -4.73 17.29 4.81
C VAL A 264 -3.26 16.97 4.60
N GLY A 265 -2.78 17.23 3.40
CA GLY A 265 -1.38 17.15 3.01
C GLY A 265 -0.80 18.53 2.75
N VAL A 266 0.47 18.71 3.10
CA VAL A 266 1.28 19.87 2.72
C VAL A 266 2.38 19.39 1.79
N ARG A 267 2.53 20.04 0.64
CA ARG A 267 3.53 19.67 -0.37
C ARG A 267 4.40 20.85 -0.75
N MET A 268 5.68 20.57 -0.91
CA MET A 268 6.62 21.44 -1.59
C MET A 268 7.10 20.75 -2.87
N VAL A 269 6.79 21.35 -4.01
CA VAL A 269 7.26 20.91 -5.32
C VAL A 269 8.49 21.74 -5.67
N VAL A 270 9.56 21.08 -6.12
CA VAL A 270 10.82 21.72 -6.46
C VAL A 270 11.23 21.45 -7.91
N ALA A 271 12.05 22.32 -8.49
CA ALA A 271 12.36 22.31 -9.92
C ALA A 271 13.11 21.05 -10.38
N SER A 272 13.82 20.37 -9.48
CA SER A 272 14.43 19.06 -9.75
C SER A 272 13.41 17.92 -9.96
N GLY A 273 12.11 18.18 -9.77
CA GLY A 273 11.04 17.19 -9.92
C GLY A 273 10.79 16.36 -8.66
N LEU A 274 11.40 16.71 -7.52
CA LEU A 274 11.10 16.11 -6.22
C LEU A 274 9.86 16.76 -5.58
N VAL A 275 9.10 15.95 -4.83
CA VAL A 275 8.01 16.44 -3.99
C VAL A 275 8.27 16.02 -2.55
N TYR A 276 8.28 17.02 -1.67
CA TYR A 276 8.31 16.83 -0.22
C TYR A 276 6.88 16.90 0.28
N ARG A 277 6.39 15.84 0.89
CA ARG A 277 4.99 15.73 1.31
C ARG A 277 4.91 15.34 2.78
N ILE A 278 4.04 16.02 3.51
CA ILE A 278 3.63 15.64 4.87
C ILE A 278 2.12 15.52 4.86
N ASP A 279 1.58 14.36 5.22
CA ASP A 279 0.13 14.16 5.35
C ASP A 279 -0.27 13.93 6.81
N PHE A 280 -1.38 14.54 7.18
CA PHE A 280 -2.08 14.35 8.45
C PHE A 280 -3.43 13.71 8.12
N ALA A 281 -3.60 12.45 8.48
CA ALA A 281 -4.73 11.63 8.08
C ALA A 281 -5.48 11.08 9.30
N THR A 282 -6.81 11.00 9.20
CA THR A 282 -7.68 10.40 10.21
C THR A 282 -8.55 9.33 9.57
N GLY A 283 -8.71 8.21 10.27
CA GLY A 283 -9.62 7.13 9.93
C GLY A 283 -10.11 6.41 11.19
N ASN A 284 -10.68 5.22 11.04
CA ASN A 284 -11.28 4.51 12.18
C ASN A 284 -10.26 4.13 13.26
N GLU A 285 -9.01 3.85 12.89
CA GLU A 285 -7.92 3.50 13.82
C GLU A 285 -7.29 4.73 14.51
N GLY A 286 -7.69 5.95 14.11
CA GLY A 286 -7.21 7.20 14.69
C GLY A 286 -6.41 8.07 13.73
N PHE A 287 -5.47 8.83 14.29
CA PHE A 287 -4.68 9.84 13.58
C PHE A 287 -3.31 9.29 13.20
N GLN A 288 -2.90 9.55 11.96
CA GLN A 288 -1.61 9.15 11.40
C GLN A 288 -0.92 10.38 10.79
N THR A 289 0.39 10.49 11.02
CA THR A 289 1.25 11.44 10.30
C THR A 289 2.20 10.67 9.41
N SER A 290 2.36 11.10 8.17
CA SER A 290 3.32 10.50 7.25
C SER A 290 4.16 11.57 6.56
N ILE A 291 5.43 11.23 6.33
CA ILE A 291 6.39 12.09 5.64
C ILE A 291 6.95 11.29 4.45
N PHE A 292 6.94 11.91 3.27
CA PHE A 292 7.38 11.30 2.03
C PHE A 292 8.33 12.22 1.27
N PHE A 293 9.41 11.61 0.75
CA PHE A 293 10.51 12.29 0.06
C PHE A 293 10.76 11.58 -1.27
N GLN A 294 10.03 11.93 -2.34
CA GLN A 294 10.31 11.38 -3.67
C GLN A 294 9.44 11.99 -4.77
N TYR A 295 9.58 11.41 -5.97
CA TYR A 295 8.73 11.68 -7.12
C TYR A 295 7.25 11.39 -6.80
N PRO A 296 6.27 12.22 -7.24
CA PRO A 296 4.89 12.11 -6.78
C PRO A 296 4.14 10.88 -7.32
N TRP A 297 4.24 9.78 -6.58
CA TRP A 297 3.15 8.83 -6.28
C TRP A 297 3.55 7.99 -5.06
#